data_AF-A0A315WNS0-F1
#
_entry.id   AF-A0A315WNS0-F1
#
_cell.length_a   1.000
_cell.length_b   1.000
_cell.length_c   1.000
_cell.angle_alpha   90.00
_cell.angle_beta   90.00
_cell.angle_gamma   90.00
#
_symmetry.space_group_name_H-M   'P 1'
#
loop_
_entity.id
_entity.type
_entity.pdbx_description
1 polymer ?
#
loop_
_entity_poly.entity_id
_entity_poly.type
_entity_poly.pdbx_seq_one_letter_code
_entity_poly.pdbx_strand_id
1 'polypeptide(L)'
;MKYILRVLFVWFGLCSLLFAQDVPGARELERADATGEKLAEIVGKITRDKEGAINRADATTPQIKALLLQLKEEYLLAAEAGNAVAMYKLGNMLAKDLMRFEGCVAFGMSAKNGLMAGSVAAMRCLSGPDVRGRVREDQFETLRRAMKSTDLYAVYYPIAYLNPICFGPPQVDLRAMGPDERRAHLIPQPLSEQQFRVEGNYLLALNVLEMKGRSGWEEAQEYANEAFRGGCKNDKELRRLLEVLKP
;
A
#
# COMPACT_ATOMS: atom_id res chain seq x y z
N MET A 1 -56.84 12.66 -17.21
CA MET A 1 -55.88 12.40 -16.10
C MET A 1 -56.13 11.01 -15.52
N LYS A 2 -55.37 9.97 -15.92
CA LYS A 2 -55.27 8.70 -15.16
C LYS A 2 -54.21 7.67 -15.65
N TYR A 3 -53.31 8.00 -16.57
CA TYR A 3 -52.40 6.99 -17.17
C TYR A 3 -50.90 7.39 -17.30
N ILE A 4 -50.43 8.45 -16.63
CA ILE A 4 -49.00 8.86 -16.73
C ILE A 4 -48.21 8.53 -15.45
N LEU A 5 -48.85 8.10 -14.37
CA LEU A 5 -48.21 7.93 -13.05
C LEU A 5 -47.78 6.50 -12.69
N ARG A 6 -47.65 5.59 -13.68
CA ARG A 6 -47.27 4.18 -13.42
C ARG A 6 -45.98 3.70 -14.07
N VAL A 7 -45.30 4.53 -14.87
CA VAL A 7 -44.04 4.13 -15.54
C VAL A 7 -42.79 4.58 -14.77
N LEU A 8 -42.90 5.57 -13.87
CA LEU A 8 -41.75 6.09 -13.11
C LEU A 8 -41.34 5.23 -11.89
N PHE A 9 -42.18 4.29 -11.45
CA PHE A 9 -41.88 3.47 -10.27
C PHE A 9 -41.16 2.15 -10.57
N VAL A 10 -41.02 1.77 -11.84
CA VAL A 10 -40.28 0.54 -12.23
C VAL A 10 -38.80 0.83 -12.52
N TRP A 11 -38.40 2.11 -12.70
CA TRP A 11 -37.01 2.47 -12.99
C TRP A 11 -36.13 2.70 -11.75
N PHE A 12 -36.71 3.04 -10.60
CA PHE A 12 -35.94 3.19 -9.36
C PHE A 12 -35.78 1.89 -8.56
N GLY A 13 -36.49 0.82 -8.91
CA GLY A 13 -36.43 -0.47 -8.22
C GLY A 13 -35.42 -1.48 -8.77
N LEU A 14 -34.74 -1.17 -9.87
CA LEU A 14 -33.82 -2.08 -10.58
C LEU A 14 -32.35 -1.63 -10.58
N CYS A 15 -32.03 -0.50 -9.92
CA CYS A 15 -30.65 0.01 -9.83
C CYS A 15 -29.95 -0.33 -8.50
N SER A 16 -30.57 -1.16 -7.65
CA SER A 16 -29.99 -1.58 -6.35
C SER A 16 -29.32 -2.96 -6.38
N LEU A 17 -29.31 -3.63 -7.54
CA LEU A 17 -28.69 -4.95 -7.73
C LEU A 17 -27.39 -4.89 -8.54
N LEU A 18 -26.89 -3.69 -8.85
CA LEU A 18 -25.64 -3.51 -9.59
C LEU A 18 -24.50 -3.18 -8.63
N PHE A 19 -23.54 -4.10 -8.58
CA PHE A 19 -22.24 -4.03 -7.92
C PHE A 19 -22.16 -4.47 -6.45
N ALA A 20 -22.73 -5.62 -6.10
CA ALA A 20 -21.90 -6.56 -5.36
C ALA A 20 -20.93 -7.16 -6.41
N GLN A 21 -19.89 -6.41 -6.80
CA GLN A 21 -18.81 -7.03 -7.56
C GLN A 21 -18.23 -8.07 -6.62
N ASP A 22 -18.40 -9.34 -6.94
CA ASP A 22 -17.63 -10.41 -6.30
C ASP A 22 -16.16 -10.04 -6.49
N VAL A 23 -15.52 -9.57 -5.41
CA VAL A 23 -14.11 -9.26 -5.42
C VAL A 23 -13.39 -10.57 -5.72
N PRO A 24 -12.61 -10.67 -6.81
CA PRO A 24 -11.98 -11.93 -7.17
C PRO A 24 -11.13 -12.45 -6.01
N GLY A 25 -11.18 -13.76 -5.75
CA GLY A 25 -10.40 -14.38 -4.67
C GLY A 25 -10.79 -13.96 -3.24
N ALA A 26 -11.98 -13.37 -3.01
CA ALA A 26 -12.38 -12.90 -1.67
C ALA A 26 -12.41 -14.01 -0.61
N ARG A 27 -12.84 -15.23 -0.96
CA ARG A 27 -12.88 -16.37 -0.03
C ARG A 27 -11.48 -16.87 0.33
N GLU A 28 -10.56 -16.85 -0.62
CA GLU A 28 -9.16 -17.19 -0.42
C GLU A 28 -8.47 -16.13 0.45
N LEU A 29 -8.79 -14.84 0.22
CA LEU A 29 -8.31 -13.73 1.05
C LEU A 29 -8.83 -13.85 2.50
N GLU A 30 -10.12 -14.16 2.70
CA GLU A 30 -10.70 -14.35 4.03
C GLU A 30 -10.02 -15.51 4.78
N ARG A 31 -9.73 -16.61 4.08
CA ARG A 31 -8.94 -17.73 4.65
C ARG A 31 -7.54 -17.30 5.05
N ALA A 32 -6.85 -16.56 4.16
CA ALA A 32 -5.53 -16.03 4.44
C ALA A 32 -5.55 -15.10 5.68
N ASP A 33 -6.54 -14.21 5.76
CA ASP A 33 -6.68 -13.28 6.89
C ASP A 33 -6.92 -14.03 8.20
N ALA A 34 -7.78 -15.05 8.20
CA ALA A 34 -7.99 -15.91 9.36
C ALA A 34 -6.70 -16.66 9.78
N THR A 35 -5.87 -17.11 8.83
CA THR A 35 -4.56 -17.71 9.13
C THR A 35 -3.59 -16.67 9.70
N GLY A 36 -3.62 -15.43 9.19
CA GLY A 36 -2.84 -14.30 9.69
C GLY A 36 -3.20 -13.93 11.13
N GLU A 37 -4.49 -13.94 11.47
CA GLU A 37 -4.98 -13.70 12.83
C GLU A 37 -4.50 -14.78 13.81
N LYS A 38 -4.60 -16.06 13.42
CA LYS A 38 -4.06 -17.17 14.24
C LYS A 38 -2.57 -17.04 14.48
N LEU A 39 -1.82 -16.66 13.44
CA LEU A 39 -0.39 -16.41 13.56
C LEU A 39 -0.09 -15.26 14.53
N ALA A 40 -0.81 -14.15 14.41
CA ALA A 40 -0.67 -12.98 15.29
C ALA A 40 -1.00 -13.33 16.75
N GLU A 41 -2.03 -14.16 16.99
CA GLU A 41 -2.38 -14.63 18.33
C GLU A 41 -1.25 -15.45 18.96
N ILE A 42 -0.68 -16.41 18.22
CA ILE A 42 0.43 -17.26 18.69
C ILE A 42 1.67 -16.42 18.98
N VAL A 43 2.04 -15.53 18.06
CA VAL A 43 3.18 -14.61 18.25
C VAL A 43 2.94 -13.69 19.44
N GLY A 44 1.70 -13.20 19.62
CA GLY A 44 1.29 -12.39 20.76
C GLY A 44 1.41 -13.11 22.10
N LYS A 45 1.04 -14.40 22.16
CA LYS A 45 1.23 -15.23 23.37
C LYS A 45 2.72 -15.41 23.69
N ILE A 46 3.52 -15.80 22.70
CA ILE A 46 4.97 -16.01 22.86
C ILE A 46 5.69 -14.73 23.30
N THR A 47 5.29 -13.57 22.76
CA THR A 47 5.90 -12.29 23.13
C THR A 47 5.60 -11.90 24.57
N ARG A 48 4.34 -12.06 25.03
CA ARG A 48 3.96 -11.83 26.43
C ARG A 48 4.65 -12.80 27.40
N ASP A 49 4.72 -14.08 27.05
CA ASP A 49 5.35 -15.10 27.89
C ASP A 49 6.88 -14.88 28.03
N LYS A 50 7.50 -14.23 27.03
CA LYS A 50 8.95 -13.94 26.99
C LYS A 50 9.34 -12.58 27.56
N GLU A 51 8.41 -11.75 28.01
CA GLU A 51 8.75 -10.52 28.75
C GLU A 51 9.43 -10.81 30.11
N GLY A 52 9.52 -12.09 30.54
CA GLY A 52 10.34 -12.56 31.66
C GLY A 52 11.73 -13.14 31.32
N ALA A 53 12.08 -13.36 30.05
CA ALA A 53 13.39 -13.92 29.65
C ALA A 53 13.75 -13.54 28.20
N ILE A 54 14.75 -12.68 28.03
CA ILE A 54 15.21 -12.19 26.73
C ILE A 54 15.84 -13.34 25.93
N ASN A 55 15.16 -13.75 24.85
CA ASN A 55 15.73 -14.10 23.53
C ASN A 55 14.58 -14.32 22.52
N ARG A 56 14.25 -13.26 21.75
CA ARG A 56 13.25 -13.29 20.66
C ARG A 56 13.77 -14.02 19.41
N ALA A 57 15.09 -14.17 19.26
CA ALA A 57 15.72 -14.73 18.07
C ALA A 57 15.42 -16.23 17.83
N ASP A 58 15.15 -17.01 18.90
CA ASP A 58 14.98 -18.48 18.79
C ASP A 58 13.52 -18.96 18.94
N ALA A 59 12.54 -18.05 18.91
CA ALA A 59 11.14 -18.38 19.19
C ALA A 59 10.33 -18.89 17.98
N THR A 60 10.97 -19.21 16.85
CA THR A 60 10.21 -19.66 15.68
C THR A 60 9.88 -21.14 15.82
N THR A 61 8.78 -21.45 16.49
CA THR A 61 8.29 -22.82 16.63
C THR A 61 7.95 -23.41 15.24
N PRO A 62 8.02 -24.74 15.06
CA PRO A 62 7.54 -25.38 13.83
C PRO A 62 6.12 -24.97 13.42
N GLN A 63 5.27 -24.68 14.42
CA GLN A 63 3.91 -24.19 14.23
C GLN A 63 3.86 -22.81 13.55
N ILE A 64 4.70 -21.86 13.96
CA ILE A 64 4.81 -20.53 13.31
C ILE A 64 5.26 -20.69 11.86
N LYS A 65 6.25 -21.56 11.61
CA LYS A 65 6.74 -21.80 10.24
C LYS A 65 5.66 -22.39 9.34
N ALA A 66 4.90 -23.36 9.84
CA ALA A 66 3.80 -23.98 9.12
C ALA A 66 2.70 -22.96 8.79
N LEU A 67 2.29 -22.14 9.76
CA LEU A 67 1.27 -21.10 9.54
C LEU A 67 1.75 -20.00 8.58
N LEU A 68 3.03 -19.61 8.63
CA LEU A 68 3.60 -18.66 7.67
C LEU A 68 3.61 -19.21 6.24
N LEU A 69 3.87 -20.51 6.07
CA LEU A 69 3.81 -21.16 4.77
C LEU A 69 2.37 -21.22 4.26
N GLN A 70 1.44 -21.67 5.10
CA GLN A 70 0.01 -21.72 4.78
C GLN A 70 -0.52 -20.32 4.41
N LEU A 71 -0.20 -19.30 5.21
CA LEU A 71 -0.59 -17.92 4.95
C LEU A 71 -0.11 -17.44 3.57
N LYS A 72 1.14 -17.77 3.22
CA LYS A 72 1.71 -17.41 1.92
C LYS A 72 0.97 -18.12 0.78
N GLU A 73 0.67 -19.40 0.92
CA GLU A 73 -0.07 -20.20 -0.07
C GLU A 73 -1.49 -19.67 -0.27
N GLU A 74 -2.19 -19.32 0.81
CA GLU A 74 -3.55 -18.76 0.75
C GLU A 74 -3.57 -17.38 0.07
N TYR A 75 -2.60 -16.51 0.34
CA TYR A 75 -2.46 -15.26 -0.42
C TYR A 75 -2.10 -15.49 -1.89
N LEU A 76 -1.30 -16.50 -2.22
CA LEU A 76 -1.00 -16.85 -3.61
C LEU A 76 -2.27 -17.27 -4.36
N LEU A 77 -3.10 -18.14 -3.77
CA LEU A 77 -4.38 -18.55 -4.38
C LEU A 77 -5.31 -17.35 -4.61
N ALA A 78 -5.43 -16.45 -3.62
CA ALA A 78 -6.22 -15.23 -3.77
C ALA A 78 -5.65 -14.29 -4.85
N ALA A 79 -4.32 -14.17 -4.93
CA ALA A 79 -3.65 -13.36 -5.95
C ALA A 79 -3.81 -13.95 -7.35
N GLU A 80 -3.70 -15.27 -7.51
CA GLU A 80 -3.96 -15.99 -8.77
C GLU A 80 -5.41 -15.81 -9.24
N ALA A 81 -6.35 -15.73 -8.30
CA ALA A 81 -7.74 -15.39 -8.57
C ALA A 81 -7.96 -13.90 -8.94
N GLY A 82 -6.93 -13.04 -8.85
CA GLY A 82 -7.01 -11.63 -9.23
C GLY A 82 -7.25 -10.66 -8.06
N ASN A 83 -7.16 -11.10 -6.81
CA ASN A 83 -7.41 -10.23 -5.66
C ASN A 83 -6.27 -9.22 -5.45
N ALA A 84 -6.53 -7.92 -5.64
CA ALA A 84 -5.51 -6.89 -5.52
C ALA A 84 -4.97 -6.73 -4.08
N VAL A 85 -5.80 -6.94 -3.06
CA VAL A 85 -5.42 -6.86 -1.64
C VAL A 85 -4.52 -8.03 -1.27
N ALA A 86 -4.79 -9.24 -1.77
CA ALA A 86 -3.91 -10.39 -1.58
C ALA A 86 -2.54 -10.18 -2.23
N MET A 87 -2.50 -9.66 -3.46
CA MET A 87 -1.23 -9.29 -4.13
C MET A 87 -0.43 -8.29 -3.29
N TYR A 88 -1.10 -7.30 -2.70
CA TYR A 88 -0.46 -6.33 -1.81
C TYR A 88 0.09 -6.99 -0.53
N LYS A 89 -0.72 -7.78 0.17
CA LYS A 89 -0.32 -8.48 1.40
C LYS A 89 0.82 -9.47 1.14
N LEU A 90 0.77 -10.18 0.00
CA LEU A 90 1.87 -11.02 -0.48
C LEU A 90 3.13 -10.19 -0.74
N GLY A 91 3.00 -9.01 -1.37
CA GLY A 91 4.11 -8.08 -1.56
C GLY A 91 4.79 -7.69 -0.25
N ASN A 92 4.01 -7.37 0.79
CA ASN A 92 4.53 -7.10 2.13
C ASN A 92 5.26 -8.31 2.75
N MET A 93 4.77 -9.53 2.53
CA MET A 93 5.43 -10.75 3.02
C MET A 93 6.74 -11.08 2.28
N LEU A 94 6.84 -10.72 0.99
CA LEU A 94 8.01 -10.98 0.15
C LEU A 94 9.09 -9.91 0.29
N ALA A 95 8.71 -8.67 0.58
CA ALA A 95 9.60 -7.54 0.81
C ALA A 95 10.30 -7.57 2.20
N LYS A 96 10.63 -8.77 2.73
CA LYS A 96 11.18 -9.00 4.09
C LYS A 96 12.39 -8.14 4.45
N ASP A 97 13.10 -7.64 3.45
CA ASP A 97 14.06 -6.55 3.51
C ASP A 97 13.67 -5.54 2.41
N LEU A 98 13.98 -4.25 2.61
CA LEU A 98 13.63 -3.14 1.72
C LEU A 98 13.53 -3.56 0.25
N MET A 99 12.29 -3.69 -0.23
CA MET A 99 11.93 -3.69 -1.65
C MET A 99 12.65 -4.74 -2.51
N ARG A 100 12.68 -5.99 -2.04
CA ARG A 100 13.01 -7.13 -2.93
C ARG A 100 12.13 -7.11 -4.18
N PHE A 101 12.74 -7.39 -5.33
CA PHE A 101 12.11 -7.34 -6.66
C PHE A 101 10.76 -8.08 -6.69
N GLU A 102 10.68 -9.25 -6.06
CA GLU A 102 9.47 -10.06 -6.02
C GLU A 102 8.31 -9.36 -5.29
N GLY A 103 8.60 -8.63 -4.20
CA GLY A 103 7.60 -7.82 -3.50
C GLY A 103 7.13 -6.63 -4.35
N CYS A 104 8.06 -5.99 -5.06
CA CYS A 104 7.74 -4.87 -5.96
C CYS A 104 6.89 -5.30 -7.15
N VAL A 105 7.14 -6.49 -7.71
CA VAL A 105 6.28 -7.08 -8.75
C VAL A 105 4.88 -7.29 -8.22
N ALA A 106 4.73 -7.83 -7.01
CA ALA A 106 3.42 -8.03 -6.38
C ALA A 106 2.66 -6.72 -6.14
N PHE A 107 3.34 -5.66 -5.69
CA PHE A 107 2.73 -4.33 -5.58
C PHE A 107 2.31 -3.77 -6.94
N GLY A 108 3.13 -3.94 -7.99
CA GLY A 108 2.78 -3.52 -9.35
C GLY A 108 1.57 -4.27 -9.90
N MET A 109 1.41 -5.56 -9.59
CA MET A 109 0.21 -6.33 -9.95
C MET A 109 -1.02 -5.86 -9.17
N SER A 110 -0.87 -5.59 -7.88
CA SER A 110 -1.93 -5.01 -7.04
C SER A 110 -2.41 -3.67 -7.59
N ALA A 111 -1.47 -2.79 -7.98
CA ALA A 111 -1.75 -1.51 -8.60
C ALA A 111 -2.55 -1.65 -9.91
N LYS A 112 -2.13 -2.59 -10.78
CA LYS A 112 -2.83 -2.87 -12.06
C LYS A 112 -4.25 -3.38 -11.86
N ASN A 113 -4.52 -4.04 -10.73
CA ASN A 113 -5.85 -4.53 -10.37
C ASN A 113 -6.68 -3.51 -9.55
N GLY A 114 -6.21 -2.26 -9.47
CA GLY A 114 -7.03 -1.13 -8.98
C GLY A 114 -6.89 -0.79 -7.50
N LEU A 115 -5.97 -1.42 -6.76
CA LEU A 115 -5.69 -1.04 -5.37
C LEU A 115 -4.72 0.14 -5.30
N MET A 116 -5.15 1.26 -4.72
CA MET A 116 -4.34 2.47 -4.54
C MET A 116 -3.14 2.22 -3.64
N ALA A 117 -3.31 1.46 -2.55
CA ALA A 117 -2.19 1.06 -1.69
C ALA A 117 -1.10 0.32 -2.50
N GLY A 118 -1.51 -0.50 -3.47
CA GLY A 118 -0.64 -1.15 -4.44
C GLY A 118 0.13 -0.15 -5.29
N SER A 119 -0.55 0.84 -5.87
CA SER A 119 0.09 1.89 -6.67
C SER A 119 1.12 2.70 -5.87
N VAL A 120 0.79 3.05 -4.63
CA VAL A 120 1.69 3.78 -3.72
C VAL A 120 2.94 2.95 -3.42
N ALA A 121 2.76 1.68 -3.04
CA ALA A 121 3.89 0.79 -2.74
C ALA A 121 4.75 0.47 -3.98
N ALA A 122 4.12 0.27 -5.15
CA ALA A 122 4.82 0.02 -6.41
C ALA A 122 5.67 1.23 -6.81
N MET A 123 5.14 2.45 -6.69
CA MET A 123 5.90 3.66 -7.01
C MET A 123 7.13 3.84 -6.11
N ARG A 124 6.97 3.53 -4.82
CA ARG A 124 8.06 3.60 -3.85
C ARG A 124 9.14 2.55 -4.09
N CYS A 125 8.76 1.36 -4.55
CA CYS A 125 9.68 0.32 -5.00
C CYS A 125 10.61 0.79 -6.12
N LEU A 126 10.24 1.83 -6.86
CA LEU A 126 11.00 2.34 -7.99
C LEU A 126 11.89 3.55 -7.69
N SER A 127 12.01 3.96 -6.42
CA SER A 127 12.81 5.12 -6.00
C SER A 127 14.32 4.83 -5.92
N GLY A 128 14.81 3.75 -6.54
CA GLY A 128 16.23 3.37 -6.61
C GLY A 128 16.87 3.69 -7.97
N PRO A 129 18.19 3.94 -8.02
CA PRO A 129 18.89 4.33 -9.26
C PRO A 129 18.89 3.25 -10.36
N ASP A 130 18.57 2.00 -10.03
CA ASP A 130 18.61 0.85 -10.94
C ASP A 130 17.29 0.58 -11.69
N VAL A 131 16.28 1.45 -11.56
CA VAL A 131 14.98 1.23 -12.21
C VAL A 131 14.90 1.93 -13.55
N ARG A 132 14.69 1.11 -14.60
CA ARG A 132 14.60 1.53 -16.00
C ARG A 132 13.45 2.53 -16.21
N GLY A 133 13.73 3.66 -16.89
CA GLY A 133 12.82 4.80 -17.05
C GLY A 133 11.38 4.49 -17.46
N ARG A 134 11.13 3.55 -18.38
CA ARG A 134 9.75 3.18 -18.79
C ARG A 134 8.91 2.56 -17.67
N VAL A 135 9.53 1.71 -16.84
CA VAL A 135 8.83 1.07 -15.71
C VAL A 135 8.39 2.11 -14.69
N ARG A 136 9.23 3.14 -14.49
CA ARG A 136 8.93 4.27 -13.61
C ARG A 136 7.79 5.14 -14.14
N GLU A 137 7.76 5.43 -15.44
CA GLU A 137 6.69 6.21 -16.08
C GLU A 137 5.34 5.49 -16.01
N ASP A 138 5.30 4.18 -16.28
CA ASP A 138 4.08 3.38 -16.18
C ASP A 138 3.49 3.37 -14.75
N GLN A 139 4.35 3.26 -13.73
CA GLN A 139 3.89 3.31 -12.33
C GLN A 139 3.46 4.72 -11.92
N PHE A 140 4.15 5.76 -12.41
CA PHE A 140 3.75 7.15 -12.19
C PHE A 140 2.33 7.38 -12.72
N GLU A 141 2.04 6.95 -13.95
CA GLU A 141 0.71 7.09 -14.56
C GLU A 141 -0.35 6.23 -13.87
N THR A 142 0.03 5.06 -13.38
CA THR A 142 -0.87 4.20 -12.60
C THR A 142 -1.24 4.86 -11.27
N LEU A 143 -0.25 5.41 -10.55
CA LEU A 143 -0.47 6.14 -9.31
C LEU A 143 -1.30 7.41 -9.55
N ARG A 144 -0.98 8.19 -10.59
CA ARG A 144 -1.71 9.41 -10.95
C ARG A 144 -3.19 9.15 -11.22
N ARG A 145 -3.51 8.03 -11.87
CA ARG A 145 -4.91 7.60 -12.07
C ARG A 145 -5.56 7.18 -10.76
N ALA A 146 -4.88 6.38 -9.93
CA ALA A 146 -5.39 5.93 -8.65
C ALA A 146 -5.73 7.10 -7.69
N MET A 147 -4.94 8.18 -7.71
CA MET A 147 -5.22 9.38 -6.90
C MET A 147 -6.51 10.09 -7.28
N LYS A 148 -6.97 9.95 -8.53
CA LYS A 148 -8.17 10.62 -9.07
C LYS A 148 -9.44 9.78 -8.98
N SER A 149 -9.33 8.47 -8.73
CA SER A 149 -10.46 7.55 -8.64
C SER A 149 -10.76 7.16 -7.20
N THR A 150 -12.02 6.80 -6.91
CA THR A 150 -12.37 6.02 -5.72
C THR A 150 -11.67 4.66 -5.77
N ASP A 151 -11.13 4.20 -4.65
CA ASP A 151 -10.52 2.88 -4.59
C ASP A 151 -11.61 1.79 -4.62
N LEU A 152 -11.49 0.82 -5.52
CA LEU A 152 -12.42 -0.32 -5.62
C LEU A 152 -12.39 -1.21 -4.38
N TYR A 153 -11.31 -1.15 -3.61
CA TYR A 153 -11.04 -1.93 -2.41
C TYR A 153 -11.16 -1.08 -1.14
N ALA A 154 -11.91 0.03 -1.18
CA ALA A 154 -12.11 0.94 -0.04
C ALA A 154 -12.49 0.23 1.27
N VAL A 155 -13.27 -0.87 1.18
CA VAL A 155 -13.71 -1.68 2.34
C VAL A 155 -12.58 -2.39 3.08
N TYR A 156 -11.41 -2.55 2.47
CA TYR A 156 -10.26 -3.23 3.06
C TYR A 156 -9.31 -2.28 3.81
N TYR A 157 -9.59 -0.97 3.82
CA TYR A 157 -8.85 -0.01 4.63
C TYR A 157 -9.32 -0.05 6.09
N PRO A 158 -8.41 0.18 7.06
CA PRO A 158 -7.01 0.55 6.89
C PRO A 158 -6.10 -0.64 6.51
N ILE A 159 -5.10 -0.36 5.68
CA ILE A 159 -4.12 -1.37 5.21
C ILE A 159 -2.75 -1.04 5.78
N ALA A 160 -2.02 -2.06 6.24
CA ALA A 160 -0.67 -1.91 6.76
C ALA A 160 0.32 -1.51 5.67
N TYR A 161 0.99 -0.38 5.83
CA TYR A 161 2.02 0.13 4.94
C TYR A 161 3.39 0.15 5.62
N LEU A 162 4.40 -0.38 4.95
CA LEU A 162 5.77 -0.41 5.46
C LEU A 162 6.43 0.96 5.33
N ASN A 163 6.87 1.51 6.47
CA ASN A 163 7.67 2.74 6.57
C ASN A 163 7.02 3.97 5.91
N PRO A 164 5.76 4.36 6.21
CA PRO A 164 5.10 5.51 5.59
C PRO A 164 5.95 6.79 5.62
N ILE A 165 5.97 7.57 4.54
CA ILE A 165 6.78 8.79 4.48
C ILE A 165 6.10 9.90 5.28
N CYS A 166 4.82 10.14 5.01
CA CYS A 166 4.07 11.26 5.56
C CYS A 166 3.64 11.07 7.02
N PHE A 167 3.40 9.81 7.42
CA PHE A 167 2.87 9.45 8.73
C PHE A 167 3.84 8.67 9.60
N GLY A 168 5.00 8.28 9.05
CA GLY A 168 6.04 7.57 9.77
C GLY A 168 6.94 8.47 10.62
N PRO A 169 7.83 7.87 11.43
CA PRO A 169 8.93 8.61 12.03
C PRO A 169 9.78 9.31 10.96
N PRO A 170 10.57 10.33 11.32
CA PRO A 170 11.47 10.99 10.38
C PRO A 170 12.28 9.96 9.58
N GLN A 171 12.38 10.18 8.26
CA GLN A 171 13.11 9.26 7.37
C GLN A 171 14.56 9.15 7.86
N VAL A 172 14.95 7.94 8.20
CA VAL A 172 16.32 7.56 8.59
C VAL A 172 16.97 6.82 7.43
N ASP A 173 18.29 6.97 7.27
CA ASP A 173 19.02 6.16 6.31
C ASP A 173 19.14 4.72 6.83
N LEU A 174 18.17 3.89 6.44
CA LEU A 174 18.13 2.48 6.79
C LEU A 174 19.38 1.73 6.30
N ARG A 175 20.09 2.21 5.27
CA ARG A 175 21.31 1.55 4.78
C ARG A 175 22.48 1.72 5.74
N ALA A 176 22.49 2.80 6.51
CA ALA A 176 23.48 3.06 7.56
C ALA A 176 23.22 2.27 8.86
N MET A 177 22.05 1.64 8.98
CA MET A 177 21.62 0.92 10.18
C MET A 177 21.95 -0.58 10.15
N GLY A 178 22.20 -1.15 11.33
CA GLY A 178 22.32 -2.59 11.51
C GLY A 178 20.99 -3.34 11.21
N PRO A 179 21.01 -4.66 10.93
CA PRO A 179 19.80 -5.41 10.58
C PRO A 179 18.68 -5.36 11.63
N ASP A 180 19.01 -5.36 12.92
CA ASP A 180 18.01 -5.30 14.00
C ASP A 180 17.40 -3.91 14.15
N GLU A 181 18.23 -2.88 14.01
CA GLU A 181 17.80 -1.47 14.04
C GLU A 181 16.92 -1.14 12.84
N ARG A 182 17.30 -1.61 11.64
CA ARG A 182 16.44 -1.53 10.44
C ARG A 182 15.08 -2.17 10.67
N ARG A 183 15.05 -3.38 11.23
CA ARG A 183 13.80 -4.10 11.52
C ARG A 183 12.92 -3.34 12.51
N ALA A 184 13.52 -2.70 13.52
CA ALA A 184 12.81 -1.84 14.46
C ALA A 184 12.23 -0.57 13.81
N HIS A 185 12.79 -0.09 12.70
CA HIS A 185 12.29 1.07 11.96
C HIS A 185 11.28 0.72 10.85
N LEU A 186 11.28 -0.54 10.39
CA LEU A 186 10.35 -1.04 9.37
C LEU A 186 9.04 -1.57 9.97
N ILE A 187 8.49 -0.88 10.99
CA ILE A 187 7.21 -1.27 11.58
C ILE A 187 6.08 -0.88 10.61
N PRO A 188 5.27 -1.85 10.12
CA PRO A 188 4.11 -1.53 9.31
C PRO A 188 3.11 -0.70 10.10
N GLN A 189 2.58 0.35 9.49
CA GLN A 189 1.55 1.18 10.10
C GLN A 189 0.25 1.06 9.31
N PRO A 190 -0.89 0.80 9.95
CA PRO A 190 -2.19 0.81 9.27
C PRO A 190 -2.49 2.24 8.83
N LEU A 191 -2.63 2.45 7.52
CA LEU A 191 -3.04 3.73 6.95
C LEU A 191 -4.47 3.62 6.42
N SER A 192 -5.25 4.67 6.65
CA SER A 192 -6.56 4.84 6.02
C SER A 192 -6.41 5.11 4.51
N GLU A 193 -7.52 4.98 3.77
CA GLU A 193 -7.57 5.33 2.36
C GLU A 193 -7.05 6.77 2.12
N GLN A 194 -7.52 7.73 2.91
CA GLN A 194 -7.10 9.12 2.78
C GLN A 194 -5.60 9.31 3.08
N GLN A 195 -5.05 8.59 4.05
CA GLN A 195 -3.61 8.64 4.33
C GLN A 195 -2.79 8.07 3.15
N PHE A 196 -3.27 7.01 2.48
CA PHE A 196 -2.63 6.55 1.26
C PHE A 196 -2.72 7.56 0.10
N ARG A 197 -3.81 8.34 -0.02
CA ARG A 197 -3.88 9.45 -0.99
C ARG A 197 -2.82 10.51 -0.71
N VAL A 198 -2.57 10.81 0.56
CA VAL A 198 -1.53 11.76 0.98
C VAL A 198 -0.13 11.24 0.63
N GLU A 199 0.17 9.97 0.94
CA GLU A 199 1.43 9.32 0.54
C GLU A 199 1.61 9.32 -1.00
N GLY A 200 0.54 9.02 -1.75
CA GLY A 200 0.56 9.01 -3.20
C GLY A 200 0.83 10.37 -3.81
N ASN A 201 0.16 11.43 -3.35
CA ASN A 201 0.43 12.80 -3.79
C ASN A 201 1.86 13.24 -3.46
N TYR A 202 2.37 12.89 -2.29
CA TYR A 202 3.77 13.16 -1.95
C TYR A 202 4.74 12.49 -2.94
N LEU A 203 4.51 11.20 -3.25
CA LEU A 203 5.32 10.46 -4.22
C LEU A 203 5.21 11.04 -5.64
N LEU A 204 4.03 11.46 -6.08
CA LEU A 204 3.85 12.12 -7.38
C LEU A 204 4.67 13.41 -7.45
N ALA A 205 4.60 14.27 -6.42
CA ALA A 205 5.35 15.51 -6.37
C ALA A 205 6.87 15.28 -6.50
N LEU A 206 7.42 14.36 -5.71
CA LEU A 206 8.85 14.00 -5.78
C LEU A 206 9.24 13.50 -7.18
N ASN A 207 8.44 12.60 -7.75
CA ASN A 207 8.76 12.00 -9.03
C ASN A 207 8.66 12.99 -10.19
N VAL A 208 7.72 13.94 -10.15
CA VAL A 208 7.66 15.02 -11.14
C VAL A 208 8.94 15.86 -11.10
N LEU A 209 9.39 16.27 -9.90
CA LEU A 209 10.62 17.06 -9.75
C LEU A 209 11.86 16.28 -10.21
N GLU A 210 11.93 14.97 -9.92
CA GLU A 210 13.05 14.15 -10.38
C GLU A 210 13.05 13.93 -11.90
N MET A 211 11.89 13.73 -12.53
CA MET A 211 11.79 13.46 -13.97
C MET A 211 11.91 14.72 -14.83
N LYS A 212 11.33 15.85 -14.37
CA LYS A 212 11.17 17.08 -15.15
C LYS A 212 12.00 18.25 -14.61
N GLY A 213 12.53 18.16 -13.40
CA GLY A 213 13.24 19.28 -12.77
C GLY A 213 12.37 20.53 -12.69
N ARG A 214 12.94 21.68 -13.06
CA ARG A 214 12.25 22.98 -13.03
C ARG A 214 11.00 23.04 -13.91
N SER A 215 10.97 22.31 -15.04
CA SER A 215 9.81 22.35 -15.95
C SER A 215 8.58 21.63 -15.40
N GLY A 216 8.76 20.78 -14.38
CA GLY A 216 7.67 20.12 -13.66
C GLY A 216 7.24 20.83 -12.38
N TRP A 217 7.79 22.01 -12.08
CA TRP A 217 7.61 22.64 -10.77
C TRP A 217 6.15 22.91 -10.41
N GLU A 218 5.35 23.44 -11.35
CA GLU A 218 3.93 23.74 -11.10
C GLU A 218 3.12 22.47 -10.80
N GLU A 219 3.28 21.42 -11.62
CA GLU A 219 2.63 20.13 -11.42
C GLU A 219 3.05 19.50 -10.08
N ALA A 220 4.35 19.56 -9.74
CA ALA A 220 4.83 19.06 -8.46
C ALA A 220 4.26 19.84 -7.27
N GLN A 221 4.12 21.17 -7.40
CA GLN A 221 3.57 22.04 -6.37
C GLN A 221 2.10 21.71 -6.10
N GLU A 222 1.31 21.39 -7.14
CA GLU A 222 -0.08 20.97 -6.97
C GLU A 222 -0.19 19.69 -6.13
N TYR A 223 0.56 18.65 -6.49
CA TYR A 223 0.57 17.40 -5.71
C TYR A 223 1.10 17.62 -4.28
N ALA A 224 2.14 18.44 -4.11
CA ALA A 224 2.68 18.76 -2.79
C ALA A 224 1.64 19.46 -1.90
N ASN A 225 0.87 20.39 -2.46
CA ASN A 225 -0.19 21.09 -1.72
C ASN A 225 -1.26 20.12 -1.21
N GLU A 226 -1.69 19.14 -2.02
CA GLU A 226 -2.63 18.10 -1.60
C GLU A 226 -2.05 17.23 -0.48
N ALA A 227 -0.78 16.83 -0.58
CA ALA A 227 -0.11 16.06 0.46
C ALA A 227 0.00 16.84 1.79
N PHE A 228 0.39 18.12 1.74
CA PHE A 228 0.52 18.96 2.93
C PHE A 228 -0.82 19.24 3.59
N ARG A 229 -1.85 19.56 2.79
CA ARG A 229 -3.21 19.77 3.30
C ARG A 229 -3.76 18.53 3.99
N GLY A 230 -3.42 17.35 3.48
CA GLY A 230 -3.77 16.06 4.09
C GLY A 230 -2.92 15.64 5.30
N GLY A 231 -1.99 16.49 5.76
CA GLY A 231 -1.27 16.29 7.01
C GLY A 231 0.05 15.54 6.90
N CYS A 232 0.70 15.53 5.73
CA CYS A 232 2.04 14.98 5.58
C CYS A 232 3.06 15.74 6.45
N LYS A 233 3.70 15.06 7.42
CA LYS A 233 4.58 15.69 8.41
C LYS A 233 6.06 15.73 8.01
N ASN A 234 6.53 14.74 7.26
CA ASN A 234 7.92 14.66 6.81
C ASN A 234 8.07 15.31 5.43
N ASP A 235 7.83 16.62 5.37
CA ASP A 235 7.80 17.38 4.12
C ASP A 235 9.10 18.13 3.79
N LYS A 236 10.10 18.09 4.68
CA LYS A 236 11.33 18.88 4.58
C LYS A 236 12.06 18.72 3.25
N GLU A 237 12.22 17.49 2.76
CA GLU A 237 12.92 17.25 1.50
C GLU A 237 12.12 17.76 0.30
N LEU A 238 10.82 17.48 0.24
CA LEU A 238 9.97 17.98 -0.83
C LEU A 238 9.91 19.52 -0.84
N ARG A 239 9.80 20.16 0.33
CA ARG A 239 9.87 21.63 0.44
C ARG A 239 11.20 22.18 -0.06
N ARG A 240 12.33 21.57 0.35
CA ARG A 240 13.67 21.95 -0.12
C ARG A 240 13.77 21.86 -1.64
N LEU A 241 13.30 20.77 -2.24
CA LEU A 241 13.34 20.59 -3.69
C LEU A 241 12.46 21.62 -4.42
N LEU A 242 11.27 21.90 -3.91
CA LEU A 242 10.39 22.94 -4.46
C LEU A 242 11.02 24.34 -4.36
N GLU A 243 11.75 24.66 -3.29
CA GLU A 243 12.46 25.94 -3.18
C GLU A 243 13.61 26.06 -4.18
N VAL A 244 14.44 25.01 -4.29
CA VAL A 244 15.63 25.00 -5.17
C VAL A 244 15.26 25.00 -6.65
N LEU A 245 14.15 24.34 -7.01
CA LEU A 245 13.69 24.20 -8.39
C LEU A 245 12.65 25.24 -8.80
N LYS A 246 12.36 26.21 -7.94
CA LYS A 246 11.45 27.31 -8.26
C LYS A 246 11.93 28.07 -9.51
N PRO A 247 11.05 28.32 -10.50
CA PRO A 247 11.39 29.08 -11.70
C PRO A 247 11.90 30.50 -11.43
#